data_AF-A0A6I9UL57-F1
#
_entry.id   AF-A0A6I9UL57-F1
#
_cell.length_a   1.000
_cell.length_b   1.000
_cell.length_c   1.000
_cell.angle_alpha   90.00
_cell.angle_beta   90.00
_cell.angle_gamma   90.00
#
_symmetry.space_group_name_H-M   'P 1'
#
loop_
_entity.id
_entity.type
_entity.pdbx_description
1 polymer ?
#
loop_
_entity_poly.entity_id
_entity_poly.type
_entity_poly.pdbx_seq_one_letter_code
_entity_poly.pdbx_strand_id
1 'polypeptide(L)'
;MEGSQGGGSEREKSNSSSSTTPVSAVATFWKDFKKASNEEKLVLFNSLLKGYQEEVDKLTKRAKFGENACLNIYQKLYEAPDPYPVLTSIAEDAKLSELESENRKMKVELEEFRTESTYLKNQQATIRRLEERTRQLEQQRNNRILIGSESFTENMKAKLD
;
A
#
# COMPACT_ATOMS: atom_id res chain seq x y z
N MET A 1 -25.53 23.36 -7.01
CA MET A 1 -25.05 22.00 -6.73
C MET A 1 -25.21 21.21 -8.00
N GLU A 2 -24.07 20.87 -8.58
CA GLU A 2 -23.88 20.40 -9.94
C GLU A 2 -24.50 19.01 -10.16
N GLY A 3 -25.10 18.83 -11.34
CA GLY A 3 -25.34 17.51 -11.90
C GLY A 3 -24.05 16.96 -12.49
N SER A 4 -23.71 15.72 -12.14
CA SER A 4 -22.61 14.98 -12.76
C SER A 4 -23.16 13.68 -13.36
N GLN A 5 -23.31 13.71 -14.69
CA GLN A 5 -23.39 12.53 -15.55
C GLN A 5 -21.97 12.18 -15.99
N GLY A 6 -21.71 10.88 -16.14
CA GLY A 6 -20.73 10.38 -17.09
C GLY A 6 -19.66 9.46 -16.51
N GLY A 7 -19.52 8.28 -17.10
CA GLY A 7 -18.33 7.45 -16.90
C GLY A 7 -18.56 5.94 -17.02
N GLY A 8 -19.28 5.48 -18.04
CA GLY A 8 -19.25 4.07 -18.43
C GLY A 8 -17.85 3.72 -18.95
N SER A 9 -17.13 2.83 -18.24
CA SER A 9 -15.84 2.31 -18.66
C SER A 9 -16.07 1.14 -19.62
N GLU A 10 -16.03 1.42 -20.91
CA GLU A 10 -15.90 0.41 -21.96
C GLU A 10 -14.51 -0.22 -21.84
N ARG A 11 -14.43 -1.44 -21.29
CA ARG A 11 -13.23 -2.26 -21.36
C ARG A 11 -13.00 -2.69 -22.81
N GLU A 12 -11.91 -2.20 -23.38
CA GLU A 12 -11.39 -2.63 -24.68
C GLU A 12 -11.22 -4.15 -24.73
N LYS A 13 -11.79 -4.73 -25.78
CA LYS A 13 -11.63 -6.14 -26.15
C LYS A 13 -10.17 -6.43 -26.45
N SER A 14 -9.53 -7.23 -25.60
CA SER A 14 -8.32 -7.96 -25.95
C SER A 14 -8.65 -8.94 -27.08
N ASN A 15 -8.38 -8.53 -28.31
CA ASN A 15 -8.54 -9.35 -29.50
C ASN A 15 -7.45 -10.43 -29.46
N SER A 16 -7.81 -11.61 -28.93
CA SER A 16 -6.97 -12.81 -28.98
C SER A 16 -6.77 -13.20 -30.44
N SER A 17 -5.70 -12.70 -31.04
CA SER A 17 -5.28 -13.11 -32.38
C SER A 17 -5.04 -14.61 -32.35
N SER A 18 -5.82 -15.32 -33.16
CA SER A 18 -5.86 -16.76 -33.21
C SER A 18 -4.47 -17.33 -33.45
N SER A 19 -4.07 -18.23 -32.57
CA SER A 19 -2.90 -19.10 -32.68
C SER A 19 -3.10 -20.13 -33.80
N THR A 20 -3.28 -19.66 -35.03
CA THR A 20 -3.16 -20.48 -36.23
C THR A 20 -1.67 -20.55 -36.55
N THR A 21 -1.04 -21.64 -36.12
CA THR A 21 0.38 -21.88 -36.41
C THR A 21 0.61 -21.83 -37.92
N PRO A 22 1.50 -20.96 -38.44
CA PRO A 22 1.64 -20.67 -39.88
C PRO A 22 1.94 -21.90 -40.76
N VAL A 23 2.60 -22.91 -40.17
CA VAL A 23 2.82 -24.25 -40.75
C VAL A 23 1.50 -24.86 -41.26
N SER A 24 0.37 -24.55 -40.63
CA SER A 24 -0.93 -25.09 -41.02
C SER A 24 -1.36 -24.63 -42.42
N ALA A 25 -1.10 -23.38 -42.82
CA ALA A 25 -1.62 -22.82 -44.07
C ALA A 25 -0.89 -23.37 -45.31
N VAL A 26 0.44 -23.43 -45.28
CA VAL A 26 1.22 -24.05 -46.35
C VAL A 26 1.00 -25.56 -46.38
N ALA A 27 0.86 -26.20 -45.21
CA ALA A 27 0.54 -27.62 -45.12
C ALA A 27 -0.87 -27.94 -45.65
N THR A 28 -1.86 -27.05 -45.48
CA THR A 28 -3.19 -27.21 -46.09
C THR A 28 -3.12 -27.02 -47.60
N PHE A 29 -2.45 -25.97 -48.09
CA PHE A 29 -2.28 -25.75 -49.53
C PHE A 29 -1.54 -26.91 -50.21
N TRP A 30 -0.53 -27.51 -49.56
CA TRP A 30 0.16 -28.68 -50.08
C TRP A 30 -0.73 -29.92 -50.17
N LYS A 31 -1.60 -30.14 -49.17
CA LYS A 31 -2.56 -31.25 -49.18
C LYS A 31 -3.58 -31.07 -50.30
N ASP A 32 -4.07 -29.86 -50.51
CA ASP A 32 -5.05 -29.57 -51.57
C ASP A 32 -4.42 -29.66 -52.96
N PHE A 33 -3.19 -29.16 -53.12
CA PHE A 33 -2.40 -29.32 -54.34
C PHE A 33 -2.17 -30.79 -54.71
N LYS A 34 -1.91 -31.67 -53.72
CA LYS A 34 -1.75 -33.11 -53.98
C LYS A 34 -3.02 -33.78 -54.49
N LYS A 35 -4.20 -33.33 -54.05
CA LYS A 35 -5.50 -33.90 -54.41
C LYS A 35 -6.07 -33.36 -55.74
N ALA A 36 -5.57 -32.23 -56.20
CA ALA A 36 -6.01 -31.57 -57.42
C ALA A 36 -5.66 -32.35 -58.70
N SER A 37 -6.47 -32.18 -59.74
CA SER A 37 -6.20 -32.65 -61.11
C SER A 37 -5.00 -31.93 -61.74
N ASN A 38 -4.53 -32.38 -62.91
CA ASN A 38 -3.34 -31.77 -63.54
C ASN A 38 -3.59 -30.33 -63.99
N GLU A 39 -4.77 -30.03 -64.52
CA GLU A 39 -5.17 -28.68 -64.91
C GLU A 39 -5.26 -27.74 -63.69
N GLU A 40 -5.81 -28.22 -62.57
CA GLU A 40 -5.93 -27.45 -61.33
C GLU A 40 -4.59 -27.23 -60.63
N LYS A 41 -3.66 -28.20 -60.70
CA LYS A 41 -2.31 -28.06 -60.14
C LYS A 41 -1.56 -26.89 -60.76
N LEU A 42 -1.68 -26.68 -62.07
CA LEU A 42 -1.03 -25.54 -62.74
C LEU A 42 -1.51 -24.20 -62.19
N VAL A 43 -2.79 -24.10 -61.82
CA VAL A 43 -3.37 -22.89 -61.20
C VAL A 43 -2.90 -22.74 -59.75
N LEU A 44 -2.94 -23.82 -58.97
CA LEU A 44 -2.60 -23.81 -57.53
C LEU A 44 -1.10 -23.63 -57.25
N PHE A 45 -0.22 -23.99 -58.20
CA PHE A 45 1.23 -23.97 -58.01
C PHE A 45 1.76 -22.58 -57.62
N ASN A 46 1.30 -21.53 -58.29
CA ASN A 46 1.74 -20.16 -58.00
C ASN A 46 1.34 -19.71 -56.58
N SER A 47 0.14 -20.08 -56.14
CA SER A 47 -0.35 -19.78 -54.79
C SER A 47 0.47 -20.52 -53.73
N LEU A 48 0.75 -21.80 -53.97
CA LEU A 48 1.57 -22.64 -53.10
C LEU A 48 2.99 -22.09 -52.97
N LEU A 49 3.64 -21.74 -54.09
CA LEU A 49 4.99 -21.18 -54.11
C LEU A 49 5.06 -19.87 -53.32
N LYS A 50 4.08 -18.98 -53.53
CA LYS A 50 3.97 -17.73 -52.78
C LYS A 50 3.77 -17.98 -51.28
N GLY A 51 2.96 -18.97 -50.91
CA GLY A 51 2.77 -19.37 -49.51
C GLY A 51 4.07 -19.83 -48.83
N TYR A 52 4.89 -20.65 -49.52
CA TYR A 52 6.21 -21.03 -49.02
C TYR A 52 7.15 -19.84 -48.87
N GLN A 53 7.17 -18.92 -49.84
CA GLN A 53 8.01 -17.72 -49.78
C GLN A 53 7.65 -16.85 -48.57
N GLU A 54 6.36 -16.57 -48.36
CA GLU A 54 5.90 -15.80 -47.20
C GLU A 54 6.26 -16.47 -45.87
N GLU A 55 6.21 -17.80 -45.81
CA GLU A 55 6.59 -18.55 -44.61
C GLU A 55 8.09 -18.44 -44.32
N VAL A 56 8.94 -18.59 -45.35
CA VAL A 56 10.39 -18.40 -45.23
C VAL A 56 10.72 -16.97 -44.78
N ASP A 57 10.05 -15.96 -45.35
CA ASP A 57 10.25 -14.56 -44.97
C ASP A 57 9.83 -14.30 -43.51
N LYS A 58 8.69 -14.87 -43.07
CA LYS A 58 8.22 -14.77 -41.69
C LYS A 58 9.18 -15.45 -40.71
N LEU A 59 9.65 -16.65 -41.04
CA LEU A 59 10.64 -17.38 -40.23
C LEU A 59 11.94 -16.57 -40.11
N THR A 60 12.41 -16.01 -41.23
CA THR A 60 13.62 -15.17 -41.25
C THR A 60 13.44 -13.90 -40.41
N LYS A 61 12.30 -13.22 -40.53
CA LYS A 61 11.98 -12.04 -39.71
C LYS A 61 11.93 -12.39 -38.22
N ARG A 62 11.30 -13.52 -37.86
CA ARG A 62 11.21 -13.98 -36.47
C ARG A 62 12.56 -14.35 -35.89
N ALA A 63 13.42 -15.02 -36.67
CA ALA A 63 14.78 -15.36 -36.26
C ALA A 63 15.60 -14.09 -35.99
N LYS A 64 15.62 -13.15 -36.95
CA LYS A 64 16.30 -11.85 -36.79
C LYS A 64 15.77 -11.07 -35.59
N PHE A 65 14.46 -11.06 -35.37
CA PHE A 65 13.87 -10.40 -34.20
C PHE A 65 14.37 -11.03 -32.90
N GLY A 66 14.36 -12.36 -32.80
CA GLY A 66 14.85 -13.09 -31.63
C GLY A 66 16.33 -12.82 -31.35
N GLU A 67 17.19 -12.89 -32.37
CA GLU A 67 18.62 -12.59 -32.25
C GLU A 67 18.87 -11.16 -31.76
N ASN A 68 18.18 -10.18 -32.36
CA ASN A 68 18.28 -8.79 -31.93
C ASN A 68 17.77 -8.58 -30.50
N ALA A 69 16.67 -9.23 -30.11
CA ALA A 69 16.14 -9.13 -28.75
C ALA A 69 17.14 -9.66 -27.71
N CYS A 70 17.75 -10.82 -27.99
CA CYS A 70 18.80 -11.40 -27.14
C CYS A 70 20.01 -10.46 -27.01
N LEU A 71 20.51 -9.92 -28.12
CA LEU A 71 21.64 -8.99 -28.12
C LEU A 71 21.32 -7.69 -27.38
N ASN A 72 20.12 -7.13 -27.57
CA ASN A 72 19.70 -5.92 -26.87
C ASN A 72 19.65 -6.10 -25.34
N ILE A 73 19.15 -7.24 -24.87
CA ILE A 73 19.14 -7.55 -23.43
C ILE A 73 20.57 -7.73 -22.92
N TYR A 74 21.38 -8.51 -23.63
CA TYR A 74 22.78 -8.74 -23.28
C TYR A 74 23.55 -7.42 -23.15
N GLN A 75 23.43 -6.53 -24.14
CA GLN A 75 24.13 -5.25 -24.15
C GLN A 75 23.74 -4.38 -22.95
N LYS A 76 22.44 -4.27 -22.66
CA LYS A 76 21.96 -3.50 -21.49
C LYS A 76 22.47 -4.02 -20.17
N LEU A 77 22.56 -5.35 -20.02
CA LEU A 77 23.08 -5.97 -18.79
C LEU A 77 24.60 -5.83 -18.69
N TYR A 78 25.31 -5.93 -19.82
CA TYR A 78 26.76 -5.82 -19.89
C TYR A 78 27.24 -4.38 -19.65
N GLU A 79 26.52 -3.38 -20.15
CA GLU A 79 26.82 -1.96 -19.97
C GLU A 79 26.34 -1.40 -18.62
N ALA A 80 25.52 -2.16 -17.89
CA ALA A 80 25.05 -1.72 -16.59
C ALA A 80 26.23 -1.54 -15.62
N PRO A 81 26.29 -0.43 -14.87
CA PRO A 81 27.32 -0.23 -13.86
C PRO A 81 27.20 -1.27 -12.74
N ASP A 82 28.33 -1.59 -12.10
CA ASP A 82 28.35 -2.48 -10.93
C ASP A 82 27.42 -1.94 -9.83
N PRO A 83 26.44 -2.72 -9.33
CA PRO A 83 25.55 -2.28 -8.26
C PRO A 83 26.22 -2.25 -6.88
N TYR A 84 27.34 -2.94 -6.68
CA TYR A 84 27.97 -3.10 -5.36
C TYR A 84 28.35 -1.78 -4.66
N PRO A 85 28.93 -0.77 -5.34
CA PRO A 85 29.28 0.50 -4.70
C PRO A 85 28.06 1.24 -4.14
N VAL A 86 26.94 1.22 -4.87
CA VAL A 86 25.68 1.86 -4.43
C VAL A 86 25.13 1.12 -3.22
N LEU A 87 25.08 -0.22 -3.26
CA LEU A 87 24.61 -1.02 -2.13
C LEU A 87 25.45 -0.80 -0.87
N THR A 88 26.78 -0.73 -1.02
CA THR A 88 27.69 -0.46 0.09
C THR A 88 27.46 0.92 0.68
N SER A 89 27.29 1.95 -0.16
CA SER A 89 27.01 3.32 0.31
C SER A 89 25.71 3.45 1.10
N ILE A 90 24.68 2.67 0.74
CA ILE A 90 23.39 2.65 1.45
C ILE A 90 23.55 1.92 2.79
N ALA A 91 24.28 0.80 2.80
CA ALA A 91 24.54 0.04 4.03
C ALA A 91 25.38 0.85 5.04
N GLU A 92 26.30 1.67 4.55
CA GLU A 92 27.17 2.55 5.33
C GLU A 92 26.56 3.95 5.54
N ASP A 93 25.31 4.19 5.12
CA ASP A 93 24.68 5.50 5.23
C ASP A 93 24.48 5.89 6.70
N ALA A 94 25.46 6.64 7.22
CA ALA A 94 25.46 7.14 8.58
C ALA A 94 24.22 7.96 8.90
N LYS A 95 23.64 8.66 7.91
CA LYS A 95 22.43 9.45 8.09
C LYS A 95 21.21 8.55 8.35
N LEU A 96 21.14 7.39 7.69
CA LEU A 96 20.09 6.42 7.95
C LEU A 96 20.21 5.87 9.39
N SER A 97 21.43 5.55 9.82
CA SER A 97 21.71 5.09 11.18
C SER A 97 21.37 6.14 12.25
N GLU A 98 21.72 7.41 12.01
CA GLU A 98 21.39 8.54 12.88
C GLU A 98 19.88 8.72 13.01
N LEU A 99 19.15 8.72 11.89
CA LEU A 99 17.69 8.84 11.89
C LEU A 99 17.01 7.67 12.61
N GLU A 100 17.51 6.45 12.45
CA GLU A 100 17.00 5.30 13.21
C GLU A 100 17.23 5.46 14.72
N SER A 101 18.41 5.94 15.12
CA SER A 101 18.75 6.22 16.52
C SER A 101 17.85 7.31 17.11
N GLU A 102 17.65 8.41 16.38
CA GLU A 102 16.76 9.50 16.79
C GLU A 102 15.31 9.03 16.90
N ASN A 103 14.84 8.22 15.94
CA ASN A 103 13.50 7.63 15.99
C ASN A 103 13.30 6.74 17.22
N ARG A 104 14.32 5.96 17.60
CA ARG A 104 14.28 5.16 18.84
C ARG A 104 14.22 6.05 20.08
N LYS A 105 15.03 7.10 20.15
CA LYS A 105 15.01 8.06 21.27
C LYS A 105 13.66 8.74 21.42
N MET A 106 13.11 9.27 20.33
CA MET A 106 11.78 9.89 20.33
C MET A 106 10.68 8.93 20.80
N LYS A 107 10.74 7.64 20.42
CA LYS A 107 9.79 6.63 20.89
C LYS A 107 9.88 6.39 22.40
N VAL A 108 11.09 6.37 22.94
CA VAL A 108 11.32 6.23 24.39
C VAL A 108 10.76 7.45 25.13
N GLU A 109 11.15 8.66 24.71
CA GLU A 109 10.66 9.90 25.32
C GLU A 109 9.13 10.00 25.28
N LEU A 110 8.52 9.60 24.17
CA LEU A 110 7.07 9.62 24.01
C LEU A 110 6.38 8.65 25.00
N GLU A 111 6.97 7.49 25.24
CA GLU A 111 6.45 6.54 26.22
C GLU A 111 6.63 7.04 27.65
N GLU A 112 7.77 7.65 27.97
CA GLU A 112 8.00 8.33 29.25
C GLU A 112 6.94 9.41 29.50
N PHE A 113 6.69 10.30 28.53
CA PHE A 113 5.63 11.32 28.65
C PHE A 113 4.24 10.73 28.83
N ARG A 114 3.93 9.59 28.19
CA ARG A 114 2.65 8.89 28.39
C ARG A 114 2.51 8.36 29.82
N THR A 115 3.58 7.76 30.36
CA THR A 115 3.58 7.26 31.73
C THR A 115 3.43 8.41 32.74
N GLU A 116 4.16 9.52 32.54
CA GLU A 116 4.08 10.70 33.39
C GLU A 116 2.68 11.35 33.32
N SER A 117 2.11 11.49 32.12
CA SER A 117 0.75 12.00 31.94
C SER A 117 -0.29 11.16 32.70
N THR A 118 -0.14 9.84 32.67
CA THR A 118 -1.02 8.92 33.41
C THR A 118 -0.85 9.09 34.92
N TYR A 119 0.40 9.20 35.38
CA TYR A 119 0.72 9.42 36.78
C TYR A 119 0.14 10.75 37.30
N LEU A 120 0.31 11.84 36.55
CA LEU A 120 -0.23 13.16 36.89
C LEU A 120 -1.76 13.17 36.94
N LYS A 121 -2.44 12.48 36.01
CA LYS A 121 -3.90 12.31 36.05
C LYS A 121 -4.36 11.60 37.33
N ASN A 122 -3.65 10.56 37.75
CA ASN A 122 -3.96 9.83 38.98
C ASN A 122 -3.72 10.69 40.24
N GLN A 123 -2.65 11.48 40.26
CA GLN A 123 -2.41 12.44 41.33
C GLN A 123 -3.52 13.49 41.40
N GLN A 124 -3.94 14.04 40.25
CA GLN A 124 -5.02 15.02 40.19
C GLN A 124 -6.35 14.45 40.72
N ALA A 125 -6.65 13.17 40.45
CA ALA A 125 -7.82 12.50 41.02
C ALA A 125 -7.71 12.35 42.55
N THR A 126 -6.52 12.05 43.06
CA THR A 126 -6.26 11.98 44.51
C THR A 126 -6.43 13.34 45.18
N ILE A 127 -5.87 14.41 44.60
CA ILE A 127 -5.99 15.78 45.12
C ILE A 127 -7.47 16.18 45.23
N ARG A 128 -8.26 15.96 44.17
CA ARG A 128 -9.71 16.26 44.20
C ARG A 128 -10.46 15.54 45.33
N ARG A 129 -10.12 14.27 45.61
CA ARG A 129 -10.73 13.52 46.72
C ARG A 129 -10.33 14.09 48.09
N LEU A 130 -9.08 14.52 48.24
CA LEU A 130 -8.59 15.12 49.49
C LEU A 130 -9.20 16.50 49.73
N GLU A 131 -9.32 17.32 48.69
CA GLU A 131 -9.99 18.62 48.75
C GLU A 131 -11.46 18.46 49.17
N GLU A 132 -12.19 17.53 48.54
CA GLU A 132 -13.58 17.24 48.89
C GLU A 132 -13.73 16.76 50.34
N ARG A 133 -12.85 15.85 50.80
CA ARG A 133 -12.86 15.39 52.19
C ARG A 133 -12.59 16.53 53.17
N THR A 134 -11.69 17.44 52.84
CA THR A 134 -11.36 18.60 53.68
C THR A 134 -12.57 19.53 53.78
N ARG A 135 -13.22 19.81 52.65
CA ARG A 135 -14.45 20.60 52.60
C ARG A 135 -15.57 19.99 53.45
N GLN A 136 -15.76 18.67 53.38
CA GLN A 136 -16.75 17.96 54.20
C GLN A 136 -16.45 18.06 55.70
N LEU A 137 -15.17 17.91 56.09
CA LEU A 137 -14.76 18.04 57.49
C LEU A 137 -14.97 19.47 58.01
N GLU A 138 -14.68 20.48 57.20
CA GLU A 138 -14.93 21.89 57.53
C GLU A 138 -16.42 22.16 57.71
N GLN A 139 -17.27 21.67 56.80
CA GLN A 139 -18.73 21.77 56.92
C GLN A 139 -19.25 21.08 58.18
N GLN A 140 -18.78 19.86 58.49
CA GLN A 140 -19.17 19.15 59.71
C GLN A 140 -18.77 19.90 60.98
N ARG A 141 -17.59 20.52 60.99
CA ARG A 141 -17.14 21.35 62.11
C ARG A 141 -18.02 22.58 62.26
N ASN A 142 -18.31 23.29 61.17
CA ASN A 142 -19.14 24.48 61.20
C ASN A 142 -20.57 24.17 61.65
N ASN A 143 -21.16 23.07 61.18
CA ASN A 143 -22.47 22.61 61.62
C ASN A 143 -22.48 22.26 63.12
N ARG A 144 -21.43 21.61 63.64
CA ARG A 144 -21.30 21.34 65.09
C ARG A 144 -21.22 22.63 65.91
N ILE A 145 -20.47 23.62 65.43
CA ILE A 145 -20.38 24.95 66.07
C ILE A 145 -21.76 25.63 66.05
N LEU A 146 -22.47 25.58 64.91
CA LEU A 146 -23.80 26.16 64.77
C LEU A 146 -24.81 25.54 65.74
N ILE A 147 -24.95 24.22 65.74
CA ILE A 147 -25.84 23.48 66.66
C ILE A 147 -25.46 23.76 68.13
N GLY A 148 -24.17 23.78 68.45
CA GLY A 148 -23.68 24.12 69.78
C GLY A 148 -24.05 25.55 70.20
N SER A 149 -23.99 26.51 69.28
CA SER A 149 -24.38 27.89 69.53
C SER A 149 -25.90 28.05 69.71
N GLU A 150 -26.70 27.39 68.87
CA GLU A 150 -28.16 27.41 68.95
C GLU A 150 -28.65 26.80 70.26
N SER A 151 -28.16 25.61 70.61
CA SER A 151 -28.49 24.97 71.89
C SER A 151 -28.03 25.78 73.11
N PHE A 152 -26.89 26.48 73.03
CA PHE A 152 -26.47 27.41 74.08
C PHE A 152 -27.43 28.61 74.20
N THR A 153 -27.85 29.20 73.08
CA THR A 153 -28.79 30.33 73.07
C THR A 153 -30.18 29.95 73.57
N GLU A 154 -30.69 28.76 73.22
CA GLU A 154 -31.96 28.24 73.75
C GLU A 154 -31.90 28.02 75.25
N ASN A 155 -30.82 27.40 75.75
CA ASN A 155 -30.63 27.21 77.19
C ASN A 155 -30.54 28.53 77.95
N MET A 156 -29.97 29.57 77.34
CA MET A 156 -29.94 30.91 77.92
C MET A 156 -31.34 31.53 77.97
N LYS A 157 -32.13 31.44 76.88
CA LYS A 157 -33.54 31.92 76.88
C LYS A 157 -34.38 31.21 77.94
N ALA A 158 -34.28 29.88 78.02
CA ALA A 158 -35.04 29.08 78.99
C ALA A 158 -34.68 29.37 80.46
N LYS A 159 -33.54 30.02 80.73
CA LYS A 159 -33.16 30.47 82.08
C LYS A 159 -33.63 31.89 82.42
N LEU A 160 -34.09 32.64 81.42
CA LEU A 160 -34.53 34.03 81.54
C LEU A 160 -36.05 34.19 81.62
N ASP A 161 -36.82 33.17 81.20
CA ASP A 161 -38.26 33.02 81.44
C ASP A 161 -38.54 32.29 82.76
#